data_AF-A0A4Q0GJA6-F1
#
_entry.id   AF-A0A4Q0GJA6-F1
#
_cell.length_a   1.000
_cell.length_b   1.000
_cell.length_c   1.000
_cell.angle_alpha   90.00
_cell.angle_beta   90.00
_cell.angle_gamma   90.00
#
_symmetry.space_group_name_H-M   'P 1'
#
loop_
_entity.id
_entity.type
_entity.pdbx_description
1 polymer ?
#
loop_
_entity_poly.entity_id
_entity_poly.type
_entity_poly.pdbx_seq_one_letter_code
_entity_poly.pdbx_strand_id
1 'polypeptide(L)' 'MNFPWKENATLVRMAVAGQPDDQSSEILFEGPLITLAKKVKAMKPVDRRGLRLSLPDRHVRPHTFQDDGLVALIDSIPAG' A
#
# COMPACT_ATOMS: atom_id res chain seq x y z
N MET A 1 11.90 -4.00 11.67
CA MET A 1 10.72 -4.88 11.47
C MET A 1 11.03 -5.84 10.33
N ASN A 2 10.68 -7.13 10.44
CA ASN A 2 10.89 -8.10 9.38
C ASN A 2 9.62 -8.19 8.52
N PHE A 3 9.52 -7.32 7.50
CA PHE A 3 8.38 -7.32 6.60
C PHE A 3 8.51 -8.42 5.53
N PRO A 4 7.40 -9.03 5.09
CA PRO A 4 7.40 -10.06 4.06
C PRO A 4 7.60 -9.43 2.67
N TRP A 5 8.78 -8.84 2.43
CA TRP A 5 9.11 -8.06 1.25
C TRP A 5 8.93 -8.78 -0.09
N LYS A 6 9.03 -10.12 -0.07
CA LYS A 6 8.89 -10.99 -1.25
C LYS A 6 7.45 -11.42 -1.51
N GLU A 7 6.56 -11.28 -0.55
CA GLU A 7 5.16 -11.68 -0.72
C GLU A 7 4.45 -10.72 -1.66
N ASN A 8 3.52 -11.26 -2.44
CA ASN A 8 2.65 -10.44 -3.28
C ASN A 8 1.75 -9.61 -2.39
N ALA A 9 1.60 -8.34 -2.72
CA ALA A 9 0.70 -7.40 -2.12
C ALA A 9 -0.09 -6.68 -3.21
N THR A 10 -1.13 -5.98 -2.78
CA THR A 10 -2.00 -5.21 -3.67
C THR A 10 -2.04 -3.77 -3.19
N LEU A 11 -1.66 -2.85 -4.06
CA LEU A 11 -1.78 -1.42 -3.84
C LEU A 11 -3.12 -0.96 -4.40
N VAL A 12 -4.00 -0.53 -3.51
CA VAL A 12 -5.32 0.01 -3.84
C VAL A 12 -5.36 1.51 -3.58
N ARG A 13 -6.12 2.24 -4.39
CA ARG A 13 -6.48 3.64 -4.15
C ARG A 13 -7.90 3.69 -3.61
N MET A 14 -8.03 4.26 -2.42
CA MET A 14 -9.29 4.60 -1.80
C MET A 14 -9.74 5.96 -2.34
N ALA A 15 -11.00 6.06 -2.76
CA ALA A 15 -11.61 7.35 -3.08
C ALA A 15 -11.58 8.26 -1.85
N VAL A 16 -11.12 9.50 -2.04
CA VAL A 16 -11.07 10.50 -0.98
C VAL A 16 -12.51 10.96 -0.69
N ALA A 17 -12.92 11.01 0.57
CA ALA A 17 -14.27 11.39 0.97
C ALA A 17 -14.68 12.74 0.33
N GLY A 18 -15.65 12.71 -0.59
CA GLY A 18 -16.12 13.89 -1.31
C GLY A 18 -16.60 13.65 -2.75
N GLN A 19 -16.33 12.49 -3.36
CA GLN A 19 -16.98 12.07 -4.61
C GLN A 19 -18.25 11.27 -4.29
N PRO A 20 -19.43 11.67 -4.81
CA PRO A 20 -20.71 11.02 -4.50
C PRO A 20 -20.94 9.69 -5.23
N ASP A 21 -19.99 9.25 -6.04
CA ASP A 21 -20.06 8.04 -6.84
C ASP A 21 -18.76 7.25 -6.63
N ASP A 22 -18.87 5.94 -6.47
CA ASP A 22 -17.78 4.98 -6.28
C ASP A 22 -17.10 4.92 -4.90
N GLN A 23 -17.68 4.10 -4.02
CA GLN A 23 -16.95 3.36 -2.97
C GLN A 23 -16.00 2.29 -3.56
N SER A 24 -15.52 2.47 -4.79
CA SER A 24 -14.67 1.50 -5.47
C SER A 24 -13.23 1.69 -5.05
N SER A 25 -12.72 0.71 -4.31
CA SER A 25 -11.28 0.59 -4.09
C SER A 25 -10.66 0.15 -5.41
N GLU A 26 -10.00 1.06 -6.13
CA GLU A 26 -9.35 0.70 -7.40
C GLU A 26 -8.00 0.05 -7.10
N ILE A 27 -7.81 -1.18 -7.60
CA ILE A 27 -6.50 -1.83 -7.56
C ILE A 27 -5.61 -1.14 -8.59
N LEU A 28 -4.60 -0.41 -8.12
CA LEU A 28 -3.65 0.26 -9.00
C LEU A 28 -2.55 -0.70 -9.47
N PHE A 29 -2.01 -1.50 -8.55
CA PHE A 29 -0.88 -2.39 -8.83
C PHE A 29 -0.91 -3.62 -7.93
N GLU A 30 -0.45 -4.75 -8.48
CA GLU A 30 -0.27 -6.01 -7.76
C GLU A 30 1.15 -6.52 -7.98
N GLY A 31 1.76 -7.09 -6.94
CA GLY A 31 3.10 -7.66 -7.01
C GLY A 31 3.85 -7.60 -5.68
N PRO A 32 5.16 -7.86 -5.66
CA PRO A 32 5.91 -7.96 -4.42
C PRO A 32 5.82 -6.70 -3.56
N LEU A 33 5.64 -6.87 -2.24
CA LEU A 33 5.54 -5.80 -1.25
C LEU A 33 6.66 -4.76 -1.42
N ILE A 34 7.89 -5.21 -1.63
CA ILE A 34 9.05 -4.32 -1.83
C ILE A 34 8.93 -3.45 -3.08
N THR A 35 8.40 -4.01 -4.17
CA THR A 35 8.21 -3.29 -5.43
C THR A 35 7.13 -2.23 -5.28
N LEU A 36 6.03 -2.58 -4.63
CA LEU A 36 4.94 -1.66 -4.37
C LEU A 36 5.36 -0.56 -3.39
N ALA A 37 6.03 -0.89 -2.30
CA ALA A 37 6.56 0.09 -1.34
C ALA A 37 7.54 1.07 -2.01
N LYS A 38 8.44 0.58 -2.88
CA LYS A 38 9.35 1.43 -3.67
C LYS A 38 8.59 2.34 -4.64
N LYS A 39 7.53 1.85 -5.29
CA LYS A 39 6.65 2.67 -6.14
C LYS A 39 6.00 3.80 -5.35
N VAL A 40 5.43 3.50 -4.18
CA VAL A 40 4.82 4.52 -3.32
C VAL A 40 5.88 5.52 -2.81
N LYS A 41 7.10 5.07 -2.50
CA LYS A 41 8.24 5.94 -2.16
C LYS A 41 8.59 6.91 -3.30
N ALA A 42 8.50 6.46 -4.55
CA ALA A 42 8.76 7.29 -5.72
C ALA A 42 7.61 8.26 -6.07
N MET A 43 6.39 7.98 -5.60
CA MET A 43 5.23 8.87 -5.78
C MET A 43 5.34 10.13 -4.90
N LYS A 44 4.70 11.22 -5.34
CA LYS A 44 4.63 12.47 -4.57
C LYS A 44 3.79 12.26 -3.30
N PRO A 45 4.10 12.94 -2.19
CA PRO A 45 3.34 12.80 -0.94
C PRO A 45 1.83 13.02 -1.08
N VAL A 46 1.42 13.91 -1.99
CA VAL A 46 0.00 14.16 -2.30
C VAL A 46 -0.69 12.95 -2.91
N ASP A 47 0.00 12.20 -3.78
CA ASP A 47 -0.53 11.01 -4.44
C ASP A 47 -0.55 9.78 -3.51
N ARG A 48 0.17 9.85 -2.38
CA ARG A 48 0.17 8.80 -1.34
C ARG A 48 -1.08 8.85 -0.48
N ARG A 49 -1.74 10.02 -0.40
CA ARG A 49 -2.97 10.17 0.38
C ARG A 49 -4.08 9.35 -0.27
N GLY A 50 -4.73 8.51 0.51
CA GLY A 50 -5.74 7.57 -0.01
C GLY A 50 -5.14 6.32 -0.68
N LEU A 51 -3.83 6.07 -0.61
CA LEU A 51 -3.29 4.78 -0.98
C LEU A 51 -3.32 3.80 0.19
N ARG A 52 -3.62 2.55 -0.12
CA ARG A 52 -3.65 1.45 0.83
C ARG A 52 -2.91 0.26 0.22
N LEU A 53 -1.97 -0.29 0.96
CA LEU A 53 -1.23 -1.48 0.54
C LEU A 53 -1.69 -2.65 1.41
N SER A 54 -2.24 -3.68 0.78
CA SER A 54 -2.78 -4.85 1.46
C SER A 54 -1.96 -6.10 1.14
N LEU A 55 -1.52 -6.79 2.18
CA LEU A 55 -0.92 -8.12 2.08
C LEU A 55 -2.02 -9.19 2.17
N PRO A 56 -2.15 -10.07 1.17
CA PRO A 56 -2.99 -11.26 1.23
C PRO A 56 -2.32 -12.26 2.17
N ASP A 57 -2.53 -12.07 3.47
CA ASP A 57 -2.10 -13.08 4.43
C ASP A 57 -3.11 -14.24 4.39
N ARG A 58 -2.64 -15.44 4.00
CA ARG A 58 -3.50 -16.62 3.83
C ARG A 58 -3.97 -17.22 5.15
N HIS A 59 -3.40 -16.82 6.28
CA HIS A 59 -3.71 -17.39 7.60
C HIS A 59 -4.31 -16.39 8.60
N VAL A 60 -4.16 -15.08 8.38
CA VAL A 60 -4.73 -14.03 9.25
C VAL A 60 -5.38 -12.92 8.43
N ARG A 61 -6.11 -12.01 9.11
CA ARG A 61 -6.70 -10.84 8.43
C ARG A 61 -5.63 -10.10 7.63
N PRO A 62 -5.93 -9.69 6.38
CA PRO A 62 -4.94 -9.09 5.49
C PRO A 62 -4.29 -7.88 6.15
N HIS A 63 -2.98 -7.94 6.33
CA HIS A 63 -2.25 -6.85 6.93
C HIS A 63 -2.26 -5.67 5.96
N THR A 64 -2.87 -4.57 6.41
CA THR A 64 -3.13 -3.42 5.57
C THR A 64 -2.35 -2.23 6.10
N PHE A 65 -1.56 -1.61 5.22
CA PHE A 65 -0.86 -0.36 5.48
C PHE A 65 -1.59 0.79 4.81
N GLN A 66 -1.95 1.80 5.59
CA GLN A 66 -2.60 3.03 5.12
C GLN A 66 -2.03 4.21 5.90
N ASP A 67 -2.04 5.41 5.31
CA ASP A 67 -1.63 6.66 5.95
C ASP A 67 -0.27 6.51 6.68
N ASP A 68 -0.19 6.74 7.99
CA ASP A 68 1.04 6.58 8.79
C ASP A 68 1.65 5.17 8.71
N GLY A 69 0.82 4.12 8.61
CA GLY A 69 1.29 2.75 8.44
C GLY A 69 1.97 2.54 7.09
N LEU A 70 1.49 3.23 6.04
CA LEU A 70 2.12 3.21 4.72
C LEU A 70 3.43 4.00 4.72
N VAL A 71 3.48 5.13 5.43
CA VAL A 71 4.71 5.91 5.61
C VAL A 71 5.78 5.10 6.35
N ALA A 72 5.42 4.45 7.46
CA ALA A 72 6.33 3.60 8.22
C ALA A 72 6.84 2.40 7.42
N LEU A 73 5.98 1.80 6.57
CA LEU A 73 6.38 0.74 5.64
C LEU A 73 7.43 1.26 4.65
N ILE A 74 7.24 2.45 4.07
CA ILE A 74 8.16 3.05 3.11
C ILE A 74 9.51 3.40 3.75
N ASP A 75 9.49 3.90 4.98
CA ASP A 75 10.69 4.24 5.74
C ASP A 75 11.50 2.97 6.09
N SER A 76 10.79 1.86 6.33
CA SER A 76 11.38 0.57 6.65
C SER A 76 11.95 -0.19 5.44
N ILE A 77 11.84 0.36 4.22
CA ILE A 77 12.40 -0.28 3.01
C ILE A 77 13.91 -0.46 3.19
N PRO A 78 14.44 -1.70 3.11
CA PRO A 78 15.88 -1.91 3.24
C PRO A 78 16.63 -1.14 2.16
N ALA A 79 17.64 -0.37 2.56
CA ALA A 79 18.63 0.19 1.66
C ALA A 79 19.46 -0.98 1.13
N GLY A 80 19.08 -1.48 -0.04
CA GLY A 80 19.86 -2.46 -0.78
C GLY A 80 21.17 -1.87 -1.28
#